data_AF-A0A838WDX0-F1
#
_entry.id   AF-A0A838WDX0-F1
#
_cell.length_a   1.000
_cell.length_b   1.000
_cell.length_c   1.000
_cell.angle_alpha   90.00
_cell.angle_beta   90.00
_cell.angle_gamma   90.00
#
_symmetry.space_group_name_H-M   'P 1'
#
loop_
_entity.id
_entity.type
_entity.pdbx_description
1 polymer ?
#
loop_
_entity_poly.entity_id
_entity_poly.type
_entity_poly.pdbx_seq_one_letter_code
_entity_poly.pdbx_strand_id
1 'polypeptide(L)'
;MKCSFVVRRKRLLRSGHGPLHPGRPLALAGGLPVRRATPHPCHRSASVAPRGGGSADRAAARAQIESSFQKLHSPTIDLMQVHNLGDVPTQLSILKELKEQGRLRYIGVTTTNQRQYAELEQIMRNEPLDFIGIDYAIDNRDVETTILPLARERNIGVLVYAPFGRTRLWNRVSGREVPAWAAEFDATSWAQFFLKFVAAHPAVTAVTPATSRARNMIDNLGAAMGRLPDEAMRRRMIQTVDALPAA
;
A
#
# COMPACT_ATOMS: atom_id res chain seq x y z
N MET A 1 15.94 -3.45 8.32
CA MET A 1 15.03 -2.93 7.26
C MET A 1 13.97 -3.98 6.99
N LYS A 2 12.67 -3.66 7.10
CA LYS A 2 11.60 -4.59 6.66
C LYS A 2 11.44 -4.42 5.15
N CYS A 3 11.86 -5.42 4.38
CA CYS A 3 11.64 -5.45 2.93
C CYS A 3 10.14 -5.67 2.71
N SER A 4 9.42 -4.63 2.35
CA SER A 4 8.00 -4.70 2.02
C SER A 4 7.89 -4.77 0.51
N PHE A 5 7.42 -5.90 -0.02
CA PHE A 5 7.14 -6.01 -1.45
C PHE A 5 5.81 -5.32 -1.74
N VAL A 6 5.74 -4.60 -2.85
CA VAL A 6 4.59 -3.75 -3.22
C VAL A 6 3.85 -4.43 -4.37
N VAL A 7 2.69 -5.02 -4.10
CA VAL A 7 1.77 -5.43 -5.18
C VAL A 7 1.12 -4.17 -5.73
N ARG A 8 1.59 -3.66 -6.88
CA ARG A 8 1.03 -2.46 -7.52
C ARG A 8 -0.09 -2.83 -8.47
N ARG A 9 -1.24 -2.16 -8.33
CA ARG A 9 -2.22 -2.09 -9.42
C ARG A 9 -1.64 -1.18 -10.51
N LYS A 10 -1.59 -1.63 -11.76
CA LYS A 10 -1.13 -0.82 -12.90
C LYS A 10 -2.13 0.32 -13.14
N ARG A 11 -1.91 1.49 -12.53
CA ARG A 11 -2.63 2.74 -12.81
C ARG A 11 -1.66 3.72 -13.44
N LEU A 12 -1.98 4.22 -14.64
CA LEU A 12 -1.25 5.34 -15.25
C LEU A 12 -1.40 6.56 -14.35
N LEU A 13 -0.36 6.89 -13.58
CA LEU A 13 -0.16 8.27 -13.15
C LEU A 13 0.30 9.05 -14.39
N ARG A 14 -0.65 9.69 -15.09
CA ARG A 14 -0.32 10.58 -16.20
C ARG A 14 0.29 11.86 -15.63
N SER A 15 1.60 12.01 -15.73
CA SER A 15 2.25 13.32 -15.75
C SER A 15 1.99 13.94 -17.12
N GLY A 16 0.99 14.81 -17.24
CA GLY A 16 0.69 15.50 -18.49
C GLY A 16 1.38 16.86 -18.54
N HIS A 17 2.35 17.03 -19.44
CA HIS A 17 2.76 18.32 -20.05
C HIS A 17 3.42 18.04 -21.41
N GLY A 18 2.88 18.62 -22.49
CA GLY A 18 3.49 18.66 -23.83
C GLY A 18 2.52 18.32 -24.99
N PRO A 19 2.33 19.21 -25.99
CA PRO A 19 1.32 19.06 -27.03
C PRO A 19 1.74 18.09 -28.16
N LEU A 20 0.72 17.52 -28.82
CA LEU A 20 0.79 16.60 -29.95
C LEU A 20 1.08 17.36 -31.26
N HIS A 21 2.13 16.97 -31.99
CA HIS A 21 2.31 17.27 -33.41
C HIS A 21 1.90 16.06 -34.26
N PRO A 22 1.16 16.24 -35.39
CA PRO A 22 0.70 15.14 -36.22
C PRO A 22 1.66 14.83 -37.38
N GLY A 23 1.82 13.53 -37.67
CA GLY A 23 2.18 13.07 -39.02
C GLY A 23 3.41 12.15 -39.13
N ARG A 24 3.19 10.83 -39.19
CA ARG A 24 3.61 9.92 -40.29
C ARG A 24 3.30 8.44 -39.99
N PRO A 25 3.17 7.59 -41.03
CA PRO A 25 2.31 6.41 -41.02
C PRO A 25 2.97 5.11 -40.54
N LEU A 26 2.08 4.17 -40.23
CA LEU A 26 2.27 2.82 -39.67
C LEU A 26 3.04 1.90 -40.64
N ALA A 27 4.10 1.25 -40.16
CA ALA A 27 4.70 0.07 -40.78
C ALA A 27 4.71 -1.08 -39.78
N LEU A 28 4.03 -2.17 -40.16
CA LEU A 28 4.04 -3.48 -39.49
C LEU A 28 5.29 -4.25 -39.93
N ALA A 29 6.14 -4.63 -38.97
CA ALA A 29 7.13 -5.69 -39.15
C ALA A 29 7.45 -6.35 -37.80
N GLY A 30 7.59 -7.67 -37.84
CA GLY A 30 7.56 -8.58 -36.70
C GLY A 30 8.75 -8.55 -35.73
N GLY A 31 8.56 -9.26 -34.61
CA GLY A 31 9.63 -9.78 -33.76
C GLY A 31 10.25 -8.77 -32.78
N LEU A 32 9.53 -8.42 -31.70
CA LEU A 32 10.14 -7.69 -30.58
C LEU A 32 10.96 -8.65 -29.71
N PRO A 33 12.27 -8.43 -29.52
CA PRO A 33 13.05 -9.19 -28.56
C PRO A 33 12.55 -8.87 -27.14
N VAL A 34 12.51 -9.90 -26.29
CA VAL A 34 12.24 -9.76 -24.86
C VAL A 34 13.28 -8.83 -24.27
N ARG A 35 12.94 -7.55 -24.11
CA ARG A 35 13.77 -6.58 -23.41
C ARG A 35 13.90 -7.07 -21.97
N ARG A 36 15.14 -7.32 -21.53
CA ARG A 36 15.48 -7.48 -20.11
C ARG A 36 14.82 -6.33 -19.34
N ALA A 37 13.99 -6.66 -18.36
CA ALA A 37 13.38 -5.69 -17.47
C ALA A 37 14.51 -4.88 -16.83
N THR A 38 14.58 -3.58 -17.12
CA THR A 38 15.41 -2.64 -16.37
C THR A 38 14.98 -2.72 -14.90
N PRO A 39 15.90 -2.88 -13.94
CA PRO A 39 15.54 -2.92 -12.53
C PRO A 39 14.73 -1.67 -12.19
N HIS A 40 13.49 -1.85 -11.76
CA HIS A 40 12.70 -0.73 -11.27
C HIS A 40 13.37 -0.21 -9.99
N PRO A 41 13.56 1.12 -9.86
CA PRO A 41 14.09 1.66 -8.61
C PRO A 41 13.14 1.25 -7.48
N CYS A 42 13.70 0.57 -6.47
CA CYS A 42 12.97 0.28 -5.24
C CYS A 42 12.58 1.61 -4.60
N HIS A 43 11.27 1.85 -4.46
CA HIS A 43 10.76 3.04 -3.77
C HIS A 43 11.17 2.97 -2.31
N ARG A 44 11.85 4.01 -1.80
CA ARG A 44 12.28 4.08 -0.40
C ARG A 44 11.15 4.67 0.44
N SER A 45 10.71 3.91 1.44
CA SER A 45 9.69 4.32 2.42
C SER A 45 10.28 4.32 3.83
N ALA A 46 10.01 5.38 4.58
CA ALA A 46 10.37 5.49 5.99
C ALA A 46 9.16 6.02 6.80
N SER A 47 9.16 5.73 8.10
CA SER A 47 8.13 6.23 9.02
C SER A 47 8.78 6.94 10.18
N VAL A 48 8.15 8.03 10.61
CA VAL A 48 8.54 8.83 11.78
C VAL A 48 7.58 8.46 12.91
N ALA A 49 8.11 8.17 14.10
CA ALA A 49 7.33 7.71 15.24
C ALA A 49 7.83 8.40 16.52
N PRO A 50 6.94 8.92 17.38
CA PRO A 50 7.37 9.49 18.65
C PRO A 50 8.15 8.46 19.47
N ARG A 51 9.23 8.89 20.13
CA ARG A 51 9.91 8.11 21.18
C ARG A 51 9.66 8.80 22.52
N GLY A 52 8.95 8.12 23.42
CA GLY A 52 8.52 8.68 24.70
C GLY A 52 7.24 9.51 24.55
N GLY A 53 6.21 9.17 25.33
CA GLY A 53 4.86 9.74 25.21
C GLY A 53 4.73 11.18 25.71
N GLY A 54 5.22 12.15 24.92
CA GLY A 54 4.99 13.59 25.10
C GLY A 54 4.98 14.31 23.73
N SER A 55 4.57 15.57 23.68
CA SER A 55 4.60 16.37 22.44
C SER A 55 6.01 16.30 21.86
N ALA A 56 6.15 15.93 20.59
CA ALA A 56 7.46 15.74 20.01
C ALA A 56 8.22 17.07 20.05
N ASP A 57 9.39 17.09 20.72
CA ASP A 57 10.38 18.12 20.47
C ASP A 57 10.62 18.15 18.96
N ARG A 58 10.28 19.28 18.31
CA ARG A 58 10.40 19.45 16.85
C ARG A 58 11.84 19.14 16.41
N ALA A 59 12.84 19.45 17.23
CA ALA A 59 14.23 19.12 16.96
C ALA A 59 14.46 17.60 16.98
N ALA A 60 13.91 16.88 17.97
CA ALA A 60 13.97 15.42 18.03
C ALA A 60 13.26 14.75 16.84
N ALA A 61 12.08 15.24 16.43
CA ALA A 61 11.39 14.75 15.23
C ALA A 61 12.22 14.96 13.97
N ARG A 62 12.84 16.14 13.83
CA ARG A 62 13.74 16.44 12.71
C ARG A 62 14.98 15.55 12.73
N ALA A 63 15.60 15.33 13.88
CA ALA A 63 16.75 14.44 14.03
C ALA A 63 16.40 12.97 13.67
N GLN A 64 15.19 12.51 14.01
CA GLN A 64 14.71 11.19 13.61
C GLN A 64 14.54 11.08 12.09
N ILE A 65 14.00 12.12 11.45
CA ILE A 65 13.86 12.18 9.99
C ILE A 65 15.25 12.19 9.32
N GLU A 66 16.18 13.02 9.77
CA GLU A 66 17.56 13.06 9.24
C GLU A 66 18.29 11.72 9.41
N SER A 67 18.10 11.04 10.55
CA SER A 67 18.63 9.69 10.77
C SER A 67 18.13 8.69 9.72
N SER A 68 16.92 8.90 9.19
CA SER A 68 16.36 8.04 8.14
C SER A 68 17.08 8.23 6.79
N PHE A 69 17.42 9.47 6.42
CA PHE A 69 18.23 9.75 5.23
C PHE A 69 19.63 9.11 5.35
N GLN A 70 20.26 9.22 6.52
CA GLN A 70 21.56 8.60 6.79
C GLN A 70 21.52 7.08 6.66
N LYS A 71 20.52 6.42 7.27
CA LYS A 71 20.36 4.95 7.21
C LYS A 71 20.04 4.43 5.82
N LEU A 72 19.37 5.24 5.00
CA LEU A 72 19.05 4.90 3.61
C LEU A 72 20.18 5.30 2.63
N HIS A 73 21.24 5.93 3.14
CA HIS A 73 22.36 6.47 2.35
C HIS A 73 21.87 7.22 1.11
N SER A 74 20.87 8.09 1.30
CA SER A 74 20.24 8.80 0.20
C SER A 74 19.93 10.24 0.57
N PRO A 75 20.16 11.21 -0.34
CA PRO A 75 19.76 12.60 -0.13
C PRO A 75 18.25 12.82 -0.29
N THR A 76 17.54 11.87 -0.92
CA THR A 76 16.09 11.94 -1.19
C THR A 76 15.39 10.64 -0.76
N ILE A 77 14.13 10.75 -0.31
CA ILE A 77 13.27 9.62 0.03
C ILE A 77 11.96 9.75 -0.74
N ASP A 78 11.48 8.64 -1.33
CA ASP A 78 10.27 8.68 -2.15
C ASP A 78 9.01 8.90 -1.31
N LEU A 79 8.85 8.13 -0.23
CA LEU A 79 7.67 8.21 0.64
C LEU A 79 8.10 8.36 2.10
N MET A 80 7.56 9.34 2.81
CA MET A 80 7.72 9.49 4.26
C MET A 80 6.36 9.68 4.92
N GLN A 81 6.15 9.08 6.09
CA GLN A 81 4.86 9.11 6.75
C GLN A 81 4.94 9.28 8.27
N VAL A 82 3.92 9.92 8.84
CA VAL A 82 3.67 9.95 10.29
C VAL A 82 3.07 8.62 10.73
N HIS A 83 3.74 7.92 11.65
CA HIS A 83 3.35 6.58 12.10
C HIS A 83 2.27 6.62 13.18
N ASN A 84 1.18 5.87 12.96
CA ASN A 84 0.04 5.70 13.88
C ASN A 84 -0.49 7.02 14.47
N LEU A 85 -0.50 8.07 13.66
CA LEU A 85 -0.94 9.43 14.02
C LEU A 85 -0.22 10.03 15.24
N GLY A 86 1.00 9.58 15.58
CA GLY A 86 1.62 9.86 16.87
C GLY A 86 1.95 11.34 17.20
N ASP A 87 2.01 12.23 16.21
CA ASP A 87 2.00 13.70 16.34
C ASP A 87 1.92 14.32 14.93
N VAL A 88 0.72 14.30 14.35
CA VAL A 88 0.51 14.73 12.97
C VAL A 88 0.87 16.21 12.76
N PRO A 89 0.43 17.17 13.60
CA PRO A 89 0.74 18.59 13.39
C PRO A 89 2.25 18.88 13.29
N THR A 90 3.05 18.37 14.23
CA THR A 90 4.49 18.65 14.27
C THR A 90 5.20 17.93 13.13
N GLN A 91 4.99 16.62 12.98
CA GLN A 91 5.75 15.82 12.03
C GLN A 91 5.37 16.15 10.59
N LEU A 92 4.07 16.30 10.30
CA LEU A 92 3.62 16.60 8.94
C LEU A 92 4.09 17.99 8.47
N SER A 93 4.18 18.97 9.38
CA SER A 93 4.80 20.27 9.08
C SER A 93 6.24 20.13 8.59
N ILE A 94 7.07 19.32 9.28
CA ILE A 94 8.45 19.05 8.86
C ILE A 94 8.48 18.31 7.51
N LEU A 95 7.57 17.33 7.31
CA LEU A 95 7.50 16.60 6.05
C LEU A 95 7.13 17.50 4.86
N LYS A 96 6.24 18.49 5.06
CA LYS A 96 5.90 19.49 4.04
C LYS A 96 7.12 20.32 3.64
N GLU A 97 7.87 20.85 4.61
CA GLU A 97 9.12 21.60 4.35
C GLU A 97 10.12 20.78 3.54
N LEU A 98 10.32 19.50 3.91
CA LEU A 98 11.26 18.62 3.21
C LEU A 98 10.78 18.24 1.80
N LYS A 99 9.45 18.20 1.57
CA LYS A 99 8.87 18.01 0.23
C LYS A 99 9.10 19.23 -0.64
N GLU A 100 8.90 20.44 -0.11
CA GLU A 100 9.19 21.70 -0.81
C GLU A 100 10.67 21.82 -1.18
N GLN A 101 11.57 21.34 -0.32
CA GLN A 101 13.01 21.26 -0.58
C GLN A 101 13.41 20.17 -1.60
N GLY A 102 12.45 19.37 -2.10
CA GLY A 102 12.71 18.26 -3.03
C GLY A 102 13.40 17.05 -2.39
N ARG A 103 13.50 17.00 -1.05
CA ARG A 103 14.10 15.88 -0.31
C ARG A 103 13.12 14.73 -0.11
N LEU A 104 11.82 15.02 -0.14
CA LEU A 104 10.74 14.04 -0.13
C LEU A 104 9.90 14.16 -1.41
N ARG A 105 9.47 13.03 -1.97
CA ARG A 105 8.56 13.04 -3.13
C ARG A 105 7.09 12.99 -2.73
N TYR A 106 6.76 12.18 -1.72
CA TYR A 106 5.40 12.00 -1.21
C TYR A 106 5.37 11.94 0.31
N ILE A 107 4.32 12.50 0.89
CA ILE A 107 4.08 12.54 2.34
C ILE A 107 2.73 11.91 2.66
N GLY A 108 2.64 11.27 3.83
CA GLY A 108 1.42 10.58 4.24
C GLY A 108 1.31 10.39 5.75
N VAL A 109 0.23 9.74 6.15
CA VAL A 109 0.01 9.30 7.53
C VAL A 109 -0.47 7.86 7.54
N THR A 110 -0.26 7.16 8.64
CA THR A 110 -0.74 5.77 8.75
C THR A 110 -1.43 5.52 10.07
N THR A 111 -2.35 4.58 10.08
CA THR A 111 -2.84 3.95 11.32
C THR A 111 -3.26 2.51 11.07
N THR A 112 -2.90 1.63 12.02
CA THR A 112 -3.37 0.24 12.08
C THR A 112 -4.31 -0.01 13.27
N ASN A 113 -4.84 1.07 13.84
CA ASN A 113 -5.75 1.06 14.97
C ASN A 113 -7.10 1.66 14.55
N GLN A 114 -8.14 0.84 14.52
CA GLN A 114 -9.50 1.26 14.13
C GLN A 114 -10.02 2.44 14.97
N ARG A 115 -9.62 2.54 16.25
CA ARG A 115 -10.03 3.65 17.14
C ARG A 115 -9.56 5.02 16.63
N GLN A 116 -8.56 5.06 15.76
CA GLN A 116 -8.01 6.28 15.16
C GLN A 116 -8.64 6.61 13.80
N TYR A 117 -9.60 5.84 13.29
CA TYR A 117 -10.15 6.11 11.95
C TYR A 117 -10.95 7.40 11.86
N ALA A 118 -11.66 7.80 12.92
CA ALA A 118 -12.31 9.11 12.96
C ALA A 118 -11.29 10.26 12.86
N GLU A 119 -10.15 10.14 13.55
CA GLU A 119 -9.05 11.11 13.48
C GLU A 119 -8.39 11.10 12.09
N LEU A 120 -8.14 9.91 11.53
CA LEU A 120 -7.60 9.75 10.17
C LEU A 120 -8.51 10.44 9.15
N GLU A 121 -9.83 10.27 9.26
CA GLU A 121 -10.80 10.91 8.37
C GLU A 121 -10.68 12.44 8.42
N GLN A 122 -10.60 13.02 9.62
CA GLN A 122 -10.42 14.46 9.79
C GLN A 122 -9.11 14.94 9.15
N ILE A 123 -8.01 14.22 9.35
CA ILE A 123 -6.71 14.56 8.74
C ILE A 123 -6.80 14.47 7.21
N MET A 124 -7.41 13.43 6.65
CA MET A 124 -7.57 13.28 5.20
C MET A 124 -8.38 14.42 4.57
N ARG A 125 -9.30 15.03 5.33
CA ARG A 125 -10.11 16.16 4.84
C ARG A 125 -9.36 17.49 4.91
N ASN A 126 -8.48 17.64 5.90
CA ASN A 126 -7.89 18.93 6.27
C ASN A 126 -6.41 19.08 5.85
N GLU A 127 -5.72 17.99 5.52
CA GLU A 127 -4.30 17.99 5.19
C GLU A 127 -4.01 17.51 3.76
N PRO A 128 -3.00 18.08 3.06
CA PRO A 128 -2.64 17.72 1.69
C PRO A 128 -1.79 16.44 1.65
N LEU A 129 -2.40 15.29 1.96
CA LEU A 129 -1.73 13.99 1.95
C LEU A 129 -1.61 13.41 0.53
N ASP A 130 -0.44 12.85 0.20
CA ASP A 130 -0.28 12.08 -1.05
C ASP A 130 -0.76 10.63 -0.89
N PHE A 131 -0.62 10.07 0.31
CA PHE A 131 -1.01 8.70 0.60
C PHE A 131 -1.36 8.46 2.08
N ILE A 132 -2.08 7.36 2.33
CA ILE A 132 -2.33 6.79 3.66
C ILE A 132 -1.88 5.33 3.72
N GLY A 133 -1.57 4.86 4.92
CA GLY A 133 -1.32 3.46 5.22
C GLY A 133 -2.29 2.93 6.26
N ILE A 134 -3.05 1.89 5.93
CA ILE A 134 -4.16 1.38 6.76
C ILE A 134 -4.12 -0.14 6.93
N ASP A 135 -4.59 -0.63 8.08
CA ASP A 135 -4.94 -2.04 8.26
C ASP A 135 -6.19 -2.36 7.41
N TYR A 136 -6.07 -3.29 6.48
CA TYR A 136 -7.18 -3.76 5.66
C TYR A 136 -6.96 -5.22 5.26
N ALA A 137 -7.94 -6.06 5.56
CA ALA A 137 -7.92 -7.49 5.30
C ALA A 137 -9.34 -7.98 5.06
N ILE A 138 -9.51 -9.20 4.55
CA ILE A 138 -10.85 -9.74 4.28
C ILE A 138 -11.70 -9.90 5.55
N ASP A 139 -11.08 -10.06 6.72
CA ASP A 139 -11.72 -10.12 8.04
C ASP A 139 -11.74 -8.75 8.78
N ASN A 140 -11.22 -7.69 8.18
CA ASN A 140 -11.21 -6.33 8.72
C ASN A 140 -11.50 -5.33 7.62
N ARG A 141 -12.78 -5.00 7.44
CA ARG A 141 -13.31 -4.24 6.29
C ARG A 141 -13.88 -2.87 6.66
N ASP A 142 -13.72 -2.41 7.90
CA ASP A 142 -14.32 -1.14 8.39
C ASP A 142 -13.90 0.07 7.54
N VAL A 143 -12.71 0.02 6.95
CA VAL A 143 -12.19 1.05 6.05
C VAL A 143 -12.97 1.17 4.73
N GLU A 144 -13.74 0.15 4.32
CA GLU A 144 -14.55 0.17 3.09
C GLU A 144 -15.73 1.17 3.20
N THR A 145 -16.20 1.47 4.41
CA THR A 145 -17.35 2.36 4.65
C THR A 145 -17.02 3.83 4.39
N THR A 146 -15.90 4.33 4.91
CA THR A 146 -15.59 5.77 4.91
C THR A 146 -14.20 6.08 4.37
N ILE A 147 -13.17 5.37 4.85
CA ILE A 147 -11.77 5.71 4.57
C ILE A 147 -11.39 5.48 3.10
N LEU A 148 -11.73 4.32 2.52
CA LEU A 148 -11.42 4.01 1.13
C LEU A 148 -12.21 4.87 0.13
N PRO A 149 -13.52 5.14 0.32
CA PRO A 149 -14.25 6.13 -0.47
C PRO A 149 -13.61 7.53 -0.41
N LEU A 150 -13.28 8.02 0.79
CA LEU A 150 -12.66 9.33 0.98
C LEU A 150 -11.28 9.42 0.29
N ALA A 151 -10.47 8.36 0.36
CA ALA A 151 -9.19 8.32 -0.33
C ALA A 151 -9.36 8.46 -1.85
N ARG A 152 -10.40 7.85 -2.43
CA ARG A 152 -10.72 8.02 -3.86
C ARG A 152 -11.18 9.43 -4.20
N GLU A 153 -12.09 9.98 -3.39
CA GLU A 153 -12.59 11.35 -3.55
C GLU A 153 -11.44 12.37 -3.56
N ARG A 154 -10.49 12.21 -2.63
CA ARG A 154 -9.37 13.11 -2.41
C ARG A 154 -8.12 12.78 -3.25
N ASN A 155 -8.18 11.76 -4.11
CA ASN A 155 -7.04 11.26 -4.90
C ASN A 155 -5.81 10.87 -4.05
N ILE A 156 -6.03 10.33 -2.86
CA ILE A 156 -5.01 9.87 -1.92
C ILE A 156 -4.64 8.42 -2.25
N GLY A 157 -3.33 8.13 -2.34
CA GLY A 157 -2.84 6.76 -2.50
C GLY A 157 -3.09 5.90 -1.25
N VAL A 158 -3.39 4.62 -1.42
CA VAL A 158 -3.67 3.70 -0.29
C VAL A 158 -2.67 2.56 -0.25
N LEU A 159 -1.90 2.49 0.83
CA LEU A 159 -1.02 1.38 1.18
C LEU A 159 -1.72 0.47 2.18
N VAL A 160 -1.88 -0.81 1.85
CA VAL A 160 -2.51 -1.80 2.72
C VAL A 160 -1.47 -2.50 3.58
N TYR A 161 -1.63 -2.38 4.89
CA TYR A 161 -0.92 -3.10 5.94
C TYR A 161 -1.75 -4.26 6.49
N ALA A 162 -1.06 -5.24 7.08
CA ALA A 162 -1.66 -6.43 7.67
C ALA A 162 -2.69 -7.15 6.78
N PRO A 163 -2.43 -7.38 5.47
CA PRO A 163 -3.41 -7.96 4.54
C PRO A 163 -3.84 -9.40 4.89
N PHE A 164 -3.14 -10.04 5.83
CA PHE A 164 -3.45 -11.38 6.35
C PHE A 164 -4.21 -11.35 7.70
N GLY A 165 -4.73 -10.20 8.13
CA GLY A 165 -5.35 -10.07 9.45
C GLY A 165 -4.36 -10.41 10.58
N ARG A 166 -3.07 -10.11 10.37
CA ARG A 166 -1.94 -10.59 11.17
C ARG A 166 -1.86 -12.14 11.16
N THR A 167 -2.20 -12.78 12.27
CA THR A 167 -2.25 -14.26 12.40
C THR A 167 -3.66 -14.82 12.29
N ARG A 168 -4.70 -13.98 12.39
CA ARG A 168 -6.10 -14.43 12.50
C ARG A 168 -6.54 -15.23 11.29
N LEU A 169 -6.30 -14.74 10.07
CA LEU A 169 -6.71 -15.46 8.86
C LEU A 169 -5.99 -16.80 8.71
N TRP A 170 -4.72 -16.89 9.11
CA TRP A 170 -3.97 -18.15 9.08
C TRP A 170 -4.57 -19.20 10.02
N ASN A 171 -5.06 -18.80 11.20
CA ASN A 171 -5.75 -19.71 12.10
C ASN A 171 -7.05 -20.25 11.48
N ARG A 172 -7.83 -19.41 10.80
CA ARG A 172 -9.11 -19.80 10.17
C ARG A 172 -8.93 -20.80 9.02
N VAL A 173 -7.82 -20.71 8.29
CA VAL A 173 -7.55 -21.53 7.10
C VAL A 173 -6.57 -22.68 7.35
N SER A 174 -6.09 -22.85 8.58
CA SER A 174 -5.14 -23.91 8.92
C SER A 174 -5.70 -25.29 8.56
N GLY A 175 -4.89 -26.09 7.86
CA GLY A 175 -5.29 -27.43 7.40
C GLY A 175 -6.33 -27.44 6.27
N ARG A 176 -6.64 -26.29 5.65
CA ARG A 176 -7.62 -26.18 4.56
C ARG A 176 -6.95 -25.78 3.27
N GLU A 177 -7.37 -26.39 2.17
CA GLU A 177 -7.00 -25.94 0.84
C GLU A 177 -7.76 -24.66 0.47
N VAL A 178 -7.18 -23.85 -0.42
CA VAL A 178 -7.89 -22.72 -1.02
C VAL A 178 -9.04 -23.29 -1.87
N PRO A 179 -10.22 -22.66 -1.90
CA PRO A 179 -11.33 -23.18 -2.70
C PRO A 179 -10.95 -23.32 -4.18
N ALA A 180 -11.36 -24.40 -4.85
CA ALA A 180 -11.02 -24.65 -6.26
C ALA A 180 -11.40 -23.49 -7.20
N TRP A 181 -12.50 -22.79 -6.90
CA TRP A 181 -12.96 -21.63 -7.66
C TRP A 181 -12.03 -20.41 -7.56
N ALA A 182 -11.04 -20.41 -6.66
CA ALA A 182 -10.01 -19.39 -6.62
C ALA A 182 -9.16 -19.33 -7.92
N ALA A 183 -9.17 -20.41 -8.70
CA ALA A 183 -8.61 -20.45 -10.04
C ALA A 183 -9.29 -19.45 -11.02
N GLU A 184 -10.52 -19.01 -10.75
CA GLU A 184 -11.22 -17.99 -11.57
C GLU A 184 -10.46 -16.65 -11.61
N PHE A 185 -9.66 -16.34 -10.57
CA PHE A 185 -8.79 -15.17 -10.47
C PHE A 185 -7.32 -15.55 -10.25
N ASP A 186 -6.92 -16.73 -10.72
CA ASP A 186 -5.54 -17.22 -10.74
C ASP A 186 -4.88 -17.25 -9.35
N ALA A 187 -5.65 -17.55 -8.29
CA ALA A 187 -5.10 -17.80 -6.96
C ALA A 187 -4.95 -19.30 -6.71
N THR A 188 -3.74 -19.71 -6.35
CA THR A 188 -3.41 -21.12 -6.03
C THR A 188 -3.11 -21.35 -4.54
N SER A 189 -3.17 -20.30 -3.72
CA SER A 189 -2.93 -20.37 -2.27
C SER A 189 -3.80 -19.37 -1.50
N TRP A 190 -3.95 -19.60 -0.19
CA TRP A 190 -4.62 -18.63 0.70
C TRP A 190 -3.90 -17.28 0.75
N ALA A 191 -2.57 -17.25 0.63
CA ALA A 191 -1.82 -16.00 0.57
C ALA A 191 -2.26 -15.17 -0.64
N GLN A 192 -2.30 -15.80 -1.82
CA GLN A 192 -2.74 -15.16 -3.05
C GLN A 192 -4.21 -14.76 -2.98
N PHE A 193 -5.06 -15.60 -2.40
CA PHE A 193 -6.47 -15.31 -2.17
C PHE A 193 -6.66 -14.01 -1.37
N PHE A 194 -6.02 -13.90 -0.19
CA PHE A 194 -6.16 -12.71 0.66
C PHE A 194 -5.54 -11.46 0.03
N LEU A 195 -4.37 -11.59 -0.60
CA LEU A 195 -3.71 -10.45 -1.25
C LEU A 195 -4.50 -9.94 -2.45
N LYS A 196 -5.05 -10.82 -3.28
CA LYS A 196 -5.88 -10.42 -4.43
C LYS A 196 -7.20 -9.80 -3.99
N PHE A 197 -7.80 -10.25 -2.87
CA PHE A 197 -9.00 -9.62 -2.31
C PHE A 197 -8.80 -8.12 -2.05
N VAL A 198 -7.72 -7.78 -1.33
CA VAL A 198 -7.43 -6.36 -1.00
C VAL A 198 -6.93 -5.60 -2.22
N ALA A 199 -6.09 -6.20 -3.07
CA ALA A 199 -5.55 -5.57 -4.28
C ALA A 199 -6.62 -5.25 -5.33
N ALA A 200 -7.71 -6.02 -5.36
CA ALA A 200 -8.83 -5.81 -6.26
C ALA A 200 -9.68 -4.58 -5.91
N HIS A 201 -9.64 -4.10 -4.66
CA HIS A 201 -10.44 -2.96 -4.25
C HIS A 201 -9.98 -1.69 -5.02
N PRO A 202 -10.89 -0.94 -5.69
CA PRO A 202 -10.46 0.12 -6.61
C PRO A 202 -9.67 1.28 -6.01
N ALA A 203 -9.82 1.52 -4.69
CA ALA A 203 -9.08 2.53 -3.94
C ALA A 203 -7.63 2.12 -3.60
N VAL A 204 -7.32 0.82 -3.62
CA VAL A 204 -6.02 0.31 -3.18
C VAL A 204 -4.95 0.60 -4.23
N THR A 205 -3.87 1.26 -3.80
CA THR A 205 -2.72 1.57 -4.66
C THR A 205 -1.66 0.48 -4.57
N ALA A 206 -1.39 0.01 -3.35
CA ALA A 206 -0.43 -1.05 -3.11
C ALA A 206 -0.75 -1.89 -1.88
N VAL A 207 -0.37 -3.16 -1.93
CA VAL A 207 -0.44 -4.09 -0.80
C VAL A 207 0.97 -4.41 -0.33
N THR A 208 1.19 -4.39 0.99
CA THR A 208 2.52 -4.58 1.60
C THR A 208 2.57 -5.78 2.55
N PRO A 209 2.54 -7.02 2.02
CA PRO A 209 2.75 -8.20 2.84
C PRO A 209 4.19 -8.25 3.38
N ALA A 210 4.34 -8.62 4.65
CA ALA A 210 5.63 -8.82 5.27
C ALA A 210 5.89 -10.32 5.49
N THR A 211 7.11 -10.77 5.20
CA THR A 211 7.55 -12.13 5.47
C THR A 211 9.08 -12.16 5.62
N SER A 212 9.58 -13.06 6.47
CA SER A 212 11.01 -13.38 6.59
C SER A 212 11.40 -14.65 5.81
N ARG A 213 10.44 -15.37 5.22
CA ARG A 213 10.67 -16.64 4.51
C ARG A 213 10.59 -16.43 3.00
N ALA A 214 11.66 -16.82 2.28
CA ALA A 214 11.75 -16.66 0.83
C ALA A 214 10.60 -17.34 0.08
N ARG A 215 10.21 -18.55 0.47
CA ARG A 215 9.06 -19.24 -0.16
C ARG A 215 7.74 -18.47 -0.05
N ASN A 216 7.49 -17.82 1.09
CA ASN A 216 6.30 -17.01 1.28
C ASN A 216 6.38 -15.75 0.42
N MET A 217 7.59 -15.21 0.20
CA MET A 217 7.79 -14.09 -0.72
C MET A 217 7.40 -14.50 -2.13
N ILE A 218 7.89 -15.65 -2.62
CA ILE A 218 7.56 -16.19 -3.94
C ILE A 218 6.04 -16.38 -4.09
N ASP A 219 5.38 -16.95 -3.08
CA ASP A 219 3.92 -17.13 -3.13
C ASP A 219 3.16 -15.78 -3.14
N ASN A 220 3.60 -14.81 -2.33
CA ASN A 220 3.04 -13.46 -2.34
C ASN A 220 3.23 -12.76 -3.69
N LEU A 221 4.34 -13.01 -4.40
CA LEU A 221 4.56 -12.50 -5.77
C LEU A 221 3.54 -13.08 -6.76
N GLY A 222 3.12 -14.33 -6.57
CA GLY A 222 2.05 -14.94 -7.36
C GLY A 222 0.76 -14.12 -7.32
N ALA A 223 0.46 -13.46 -6.19
CA ALA A 223 -0.71 -12.60 -6.05
C ALA A 223 -0.66 -11.34 -6.93
N ALA A 224 0.53 -10.89 -7.34
CA ALA A 224 0.72 -9.74 -8.21
C ALA A 224 0.56 -10.07 -9.71
N MET A 225 0.40 -11.35 -10.04
CA MET A 225 0.27 -11.86 -11.41
C MET A 225 -1.16 -12.34 -11.68
N GLY A 226 -1.54 -12.44 -12.96
CA GLY A 226 -2.85 -12.95 -13.37
C GLY A 226 -4.01 -11.99 -13.11
N ARG A 227 -5.23 -12.53 -13.10
CA ARG A 227 -6.49 -11.79 -12.92
C ARG A 227 -6.69 -11.35 -11.48
N LEU A 228 -7.40 -10.25 -11.30
CA LEU A 228 -7.93 -9.84 -10.00
C LEU A 228 -9.40 -10.21 -9.91
N PRO A 229 -9.92 -10.60 -8.73
CA PRO A 229 -11.34 -10.84 -8.55
C PRO A 229 -12.12 -9.55 -8.84
N ASP A 230 -13.26 -9.68 -9.51
CA ASP A 230 -14.23 -8.59 -9.64
C ASP A 230 -15.02 -8.41 -8.33
N GLU A 231 -16.00 -7.50 -8.33
CA GLU A 231 -16.80 -7.20 -7.15
C GLU A 231 -17.68 -8.38 -6.70
N ALA A 232 -18.21 -9.17 -7.63
CA ALA A 232 -19.02 -10.33 -7.32
C ALA A 232 -18.15 -11.45 -6.71
N MET A 233 -16.97 -11.67 -7.27
CA MET A 233 -15.97 -12.58 -6.73
C MET A 233 -15.51 -12.11 -5.34
N ARG A 234 -15.24 -10.81 -5.13
CA ARG A 234 -14.91 -10.28 -3.79
C ARG A 234 -16.00 -10.59 -2.77
N ARG A 235 -17.28 -10.44 -3.12
CA ARG A 235 -18.41 -10.84 -2.24
C ARG A 235 -18.40 -12.33 -1.93
N ARG A 236 -18.14 -13.20 -2.92
CA ARG A 236 -18.00 -14.65 -2.71
C ARG A 236 -16.82 -14.99 -1.81
N MET A 237 -15.70 -14.27 -1.94
CA MET A 237 -14.52 -14.43 -1.07
C MET A 237 -14.87 -14.10 0.39
N ILE A 238 -15.60 -13.00 0.59
CA ILE A 238 -16.10 -12.59 1.90
C ILE A 238 -16.94 -13.69 2.53
N GLN A 239 -17.97 -14.17 1.81
CA GLN A 239 -18.85 -15.24 2.29
C GLN A 239 -18.08 -16.51 2.63
N THR A 240 -17.09 -16.86 1.81
CA THR A 240 -16.24 -18.04 2.02
C THR A 240 -15.45 -17.94 3.31
N VAL A 241 -14.84 -16.78 3.57
CA VAL A 241 -14.07 -16.56 4.80
C VAL A 241 -15.00 -16.45 6.01
N ASP A 242 -16.12 -15.75 5.90
CA ASP A 242 -17.08 -15.56 6.99
C ASP A 242 -17.72 -16.90 7.42
N ALA A 243 -17.84 -17.88 6.51
CA ALA A 243 -18.30 -19.24 6.81
C ALA A 243 -17.25 -20.13 7.52
N LEU A 244 -15.97 -19.73 7.57
CA LEU A 244 -14.95 -20.47 8.32
C LEU A 244 -15.12 -20.25 9.83
N PRO A 245 -14.72 -21.22 10.68
CA PRO A 245 -14.69 -21.03 12.13
C PRO A 245 -13.98 -19.72 12.51
N ALA A 246 -14.46 -19.10 13.60
CA ALA A 246 -13.79 -17.94 14.18
C ALA A 246 -12.35 -18.32 14.61
N ALA A 247 -11.45 -17.33 14.53
CA ALA A 247 -10.05 -17.47 14.92
C ALA A 247 -9.86 -17.43 16.43
#